data_AF-A0A536JZC5-F1
#
_entry.id   AF-A0A536JZC5-F1
#
_cell.length_a   1.000
_cell.length_b   1.000
_cell.length_c   1.000
_cell.angle_alpha   90.00
_cell.angle_beta   90.00
_cell.angle_gamma   90.00
#
_symmetry.space_group_name_H-M   'P 1'
#
loop_
_entity.id
_entity.type
_entity.pdbx_description
1 polymer ?
#
loop_
_entity_poly.entity_id
_entity_poly.type
_entity_poly.pdbx_seq_one_letter_code
_entity_poly.pdbx_strand_id
1 'polypeptide(L)' 'MANQPDSHSEIPDAMLEIPTDWLMPGLDLEAVRQVQRPDSTATLTSERLSLAGLELVVERRWLREPYWRQIKQAISRG' A
#
# COMPACT_ATOMS: atom_id res chain seq x y z
N MET A 1 -35.78 14.35 18.56
CA MET A 1 -35.52 15.04 17.29
C MET A 1 -34.05 14.84 16.93
N ALA A 2 -33.78 14.52 15.66
CA ALA A 2 -32.49 14.36 14.94
C ALA A 2 -31.57 13.19 15.41
N ASN A 3 -31.60 12.01 14.79
CA ASN A 3 -31.01 11.54 13.51
C ASN A 3 -29.55 11.05 13.68
N GLN A 4 -29.36 9.73 13.55
CA GLN A 4 -28.08 9.03 13.27
C GLN A 4 -27.42 9.58 11.98
N PRO A 5 -26.12 9.29 11.68
CA PRO A 5 -25.26 8.26 12.29
C PRO A 5 -23.87 8.74 12.75
N ASP A 6 -23.25 7.90 13.57
CA ASP A 6 -21.80 7.75 13.68
C ASP A 6 -21.21 7.64 12.25
N SER A 7 -20.62 8.71 11.76
CA SER A 7 -20.01 8.77 10.43
C SER A 7 -18.96 9.88 10.44
N HIS A 8 -18.05 9.85 11.42
CA HIS A 8 -16.74 10.45 11.17
C HIS A 8 -16.11 9.54 10.14
N SER A 9 -16.30 9.87 8.86
CA SER A 9 -15.87 9.13 7.68
C SER A 9 -14.65 8.27 8.01
N GLU A 10 -14.88 6.99 8.25
CA GLU A 10 -13.87 5.96 8.16
C GLU A 10 -13.49 5.96 6.68
N ILE A 11 -12.65 6.92 6.27
CA ILE A 11 -12.05 6.85 4.95
C ILE A 11 -11.31 5.52 5.00
N PRO A 12 -11.68 4.53 4.16
CA PRO A 12 -11.04 3.24 4.22
C PRO A 12 -9.56 3.48 3.99
N ASP A 13 -8.76 3.30 5.03
CA ASP A 13 -7.32 3.36 4.90
C ASP A 13 -6.96 2.14 4.07
N ALA A 14 -6.60 2.37 2.81
CA ALA A 14 -6.15 1.32 1.94
C ALA A 14 -4.86 0.78 2.55
N MET A 15 -4.90 -0.48 2.96
CA MET A 15 -3.76 -1.17 3.54
C MET A 15 -3.29 -2.24 2.56
N LEU A 16 -2.02 -2.17 2.20
CA LEU A 16 -1.39 -3.11 1.30
C LEU A 16 -0.13 -3.68 1.95
N GLU A 17 -0.08 -5.00 2.04
CA GLU A 17 1.08 -5.73 2.51
C GLU A 17 1.71 -6.49 1.34
N ILE A 18 2.98 -6.22 1.08
CA ILE A 18 3.75 -6.82 0.01
C ILE A 18 4.91 -7.61 0.62
N PRO A 19 4.98 -8.94 0.45
CA PRO A 19 6.13 -9.71 0.91
C PRO A 19 7.43 -9.19 0.29
N THR A 20 8.52 -9.10 1.05
CA THR A 20 9.84 -8.68 0.52
C THR A 20 10.35 -9.62 -0.56
N ASP A 21 9.92 -10.88 -0.55
CA ASP A 21 10.17 -11.86 -1.64
C ASP A 21 9.67 -11.37 -3.00
N TRP A 22 8.57 -10.61 -3.00
CA TRP A 22 7.97 -10.10 -4.23
C TRP A 22 8.68 -8.87 -4.75
N LEU A 23 9.35 -8.14 -3.87
CA LEU A 23 10.02 -6.90 -4.19
C LEU A 23 11.28 -7.16 -5.02
N MET A 24 11.65 -6.14 -5.77
CA MET A 24 12.95 -6.10 -6.44
C MET A 24 14.06 -6.04 -5.39
N PRO A 25 15.14 -6.81 -5.55
CA PRO A 25 16.28 -6.73 -4.66
C PRO A 25 16.88 -5.31 -4.75
N GLY A 26 17.09 -4.67 -3.60
CA GLY A 26 17.59 -3.29 -3.52
C GLY A 26 16.50 -2.22 -3.64
N LEU A 27 15.21 -2.57 -3.51
CA LEU A 27 14.17 -1.56 -3.35
C LEU A 27 14.37 -0.81 -2.03
N ASP A 28 14.46 0.51 -2.15
CA ASP A 28 14.68 1.38 -1.01
C ASP A 28 13.36 1.95 -0.47
N LEU A 29 13.22 1.98 0.86
CA LEU A 29 12.02 2.51 1.50
C LEU A 29 11.86 4.00 1.20
N GLU A 30 12.96 4.76 1.12
CA GLU A 30 12.89 6.16 0.74
C GLU A 30 12.36 6.34 -0.68
N ALA A 31 12.78 5.51 -1.62
CA ALA A 31 12.26 5.52 -2.99
C ALA A 31 10.74 5.22 -3.02
N VAL A 32 10.28 4.28 -2.18
CA VAL A 32 8.84 4.00 -2.01
C VAL A 32 8.11 5.23 -1.46
N ARG A 33 8.64 5.85 -0.40
CA ARG A 33 8.04 7.03 0.24
C ARG A 33 8.00 8.26 -0.66
N GLN A 34 8.98 8.45 -1.53
CA GLN A 34 9.02 9.56 -2.50
C GLN A 34 7.91 9.46 -3.56
N VAL A 35 7.49 8.24 -3.90
CA VAL A 35 6.40 8.01 -4.85
C VAL A 35 5.04 8.01 -4.15
N GLN A 36 5.00 7.59 -2.89
CA GLN A 36 3.80 7.63 -2.07
C GLN A 36 3.34 9.06 -1.78
N ARG A 37 2.05 9.21 -1.52
CA ARG A 37 1.49 10.49 -1.07
C ARG A 37 2.02 10.86 0.32
N PRO A 38 2.07 12.16 0.64
CA PRO A 38 2.46 12.64 1.97
C PRO A 38 1.49 12.15 3.07
N ASP A 39 0.23 11.89 2.72
CA ASP A 39 -0.79 11.34 3.60
C ASP A 39 -0.71 9.81 3.75
N SER A 40 0.25 9.14 3.08
CA SER A 40 0.43 7.69 3.13
C SER A 40 1.65 7.31 3.97
N THR A 41 1.51 6.23 4.73
CA THR A 41 2.58 5.62 5.53
C THR A 41 3.16 4.42 4.78
N ALA A 42 4.48 4.34 4.71
CA ALA A 42 5.19 3.18 4.17
C ALA A 42 6.20 2.66 5.19
N THR A 43 6.13 1.37 5.48
CA THR A 43 7.01 0.68 6.41
C THR A 43 7.63 -0.52 5.72
N LEU A 44 8.94 -0.54 5.55
CA LEU A 44 9.67 -1.69 5.03
C LEU A 44 10.29 -2.46 6.18
N THR A 45 9.87 -3.71 6.34
CA THR A 45 10.47 -4.67 7.28
C THR A 45 11.27 -5.71 6.51
N SER A 46 12.02 -6.56 7.21
CA SER A 46 12.75 -7.67 6.58
C SER A 46 11.83 -8.70 5.90
N GLU A 47 10.56 -8.78 6.30
CA GLU A 47 9.60 -9.77 5.81
C GLU A 47 8.61 -9.21 4.77
N ARG A 48 8.22 -7.93 4.91
CA ARG A 48 7.22 -7.30 4.06
C ARG A 48 7.32 -5.77 4.03
N LEU A 49 6.87 -5.17 2.94
CA LEU A 49 6.55 -3.75 2.80
C LEU A 49 5.07 -3.55 3.09
N SER A 50 4.77 -2.78 4.12
CA SER A 50 3.43 -2.37 4.50
C SER A 50 3.19 -0.93 4.07
N LEU A 51 2.12 -0.72 3.31
CA LEU A 51 1.65 0.59 2.86
C LEU A 51 0.26 0.81 3.46
N ALA A 52 0.02 1.98 4.00
CA ALA A 52 -1.24 2.38 4.63
C ALA A 52 -1.54 3.83 4.22
N GLY A 53 -2.79 4.16 3.93
CA GLY A 53 -3.18 5.51 3.52
C GLY A 53 -4.39 5.54 2.60
N LEU A 54 -4.79 6.75 2.20
CA LEU A 54 -5.98 6.94 1.36
C LEU A 54 -5.78 6.51 -0.09
N GLU A 55 -4.57 6.77 -0.63
CA GLU A 55 -4.17 6.35 -1.96
C GLU A 55 -2.79 5.70 -1.87
N LEU A 56 -2.71 4.45 -2.31
CA LEU A 56 -1.46 3.71 -2.38
C LEU A 56 -1.02 3.57 -3.82
N VAL A 57 0.22 3.99 -4.09
CA VAL A 57 0.89 3.82 -5.36
C VAL A 57 1.86 2.66 -5.24
N VAL A 58 1.74 1.70 -6.16
CA VAL A 58 2.68 0.60 -6.30
C VAL A 58 3.23 0.62 -7.71
N GLU A 59 4.53 0.83 -7.85
CA GLU A 59 5.16 0.80 -9.16
C GLU A 59 5.52 -0.61 -9.59
N ARG A 60 5.40 -0.87 -10.90
CA ARG A 60 5.85 -2.12 -11.50
C ARG A 60 7.34 -2.38 -11.26
N ARG A 61 8.16 -1.32 -11.13
CA ARG A 61 9.61 -1.43 -10.89
C ARG A 61 9.98 -1.92 -9.49
N TRP A 62 9.04 -1.88 -8.54
CA TRP A 62 9.26 -2.32 -7.16
C TRP A 62 9.08 -3.81 -6.99
N LEU A 63 8.37 -4.45 -7.92
CA LEU A 63 7.96 -5.84 -7.84
C LEU A 63 8.59 -6.63 -8.96
N ARG A 64 8.82 -7.91 -8.71
CA ARG A 64 9.15 -8.86 -9.76
C ARG A 64 7.93 -9.04 -10.67
N GLU A 65 8.17 -9.17 -11.97
CA GLU A 65 7.14 -9.39 -12.99
C GLU A 65 6.10 -10.49 -12.67
N PRO A 66 6.46 -11.68 -12.14
CA PRO A 66 5.46 -12.71 -11.81
C PRO A 66 4.47 -12.28 -10.71
N TYR A 67 4.86 -11.40 -9.80
CA TYR A 67 4.03 -10.99 -8.67
C TYR A 67 3.20 -9.73 -8.96
N TRP A 68 3.50 -9.01 -10.05
CA TRP A 68 2.74 -7.82 -10.47
C TRP A 68 1.25 -8.12 -10.69
N ARG A 69 0.92 -9.28 -11.26
CA ARG A 69 -0.49 -9.66 -11.44
C ARG A 69 -1.18 -9.96 -10.11
N GLN A 70 -0.46 -10.55 -9.15
CA GLN A 70 -0.99 -10.89 -7.83
C GLN A 70 -1.25 -9.62 -7.00
N ILE A 71 -0.30 -8.67 -6.98
CA ILE A 71 -0.52 -7.42 -6.24
C ILE A 71 -1.70 -6.63 -6.80
N LYS A 72 -1.86 -6.59 -8.13
CA LYS A 72 -3.00 -5.90 -8.76
C LYS A 72 -4.33 -6.51 -8.32
N GLN A 73 -4.39 -7.84 -8.25
CA GLN A 73 -5.58 -8.54 -7.76
C GLN A 73 -5.84 -8.29 -6.27
N ALA A 74 -4.78 -8.17 -5.45
CA ALA A 74 -4.90 -7.83 -4.04
C ALA A 74 -5.42 -6.40 -3.84
N ILE A 75 -4.89 -5.43 -4.59
CA ILE A 75 -5.32 -4.03 -4.54
C ILE A 75 -6.76 -3.86 -5.04
N SER A 76 -7.16 -4.53 -6.13
CA SER A 76 -8.54 -4.42 -6.65
C SER A 76 -9.62 -5.09 -5.77
N ARG A 77 -9.24 -5.82 -4.72
CA ARG A 77 -10.17 -6.44 -3.77
C ARG A 77 -10.34 -5.64 -2.47
N GLY A 78 -9.55 -4.58 -2.27
CA GLY A 78 -9.63 -3.65 -1.14
C GLY A 78 -10.31 -2.35 -1.53
#